data_AF-A0A4Y2WTD6-F1
#
_entry.id   AF-A0A4Y2WTD6-F1
#
_cell.length_a   1.000
_cell.length_b   1.000
_cell.length_c   1.000
_cell.angle_alpha   90.00
_cell.angle_beta   90.00
_cell.angle_gamma   90.00
#
_symmetry.space_group_name_H-M   'P 1'
#
loop_
_entity.id
_entity.type
_entity.pdbx_description
1 polymer ?
#
loop_
_entity_poly.entity_id
_entity_poly.type
_entity_poly.pdbx_seq_one_letter_code
_entity_poly.pdbx_strand_id
1 'polypeptide(L)'
;MPDDTEVKPQPAVFTPALFWEPRKPRIFQGEPGKNPTKWLQEYLRVSKFNQCDDTPALANAYFFLDGTAKKWFDNNEDLLTS
;
A
#
# COMPACT_ATOMS: atom_id res chain seq x y z
N MET A 1 38.73 1.32 43.56
CA MET A 1 37.31 0.93 43.48
C MET A 1 36.68 1.85 42.46
N PRO A 2 36.21 1.36 41.30
CA PRO A 2 35.47 2.19 40.36
C PRO A 2 34.04 2.41 40.89
N ASP A 3 33.54 3.62 40.73
CA ASP A 3 32.17 4.03 41.08
C ASP A 3 31.20 3.40 40.07
N ASP A 4 30.32 2.53 40.54
CA ASP A 4 29.25 1.93 39.75
C ASP A 4 28.23 3.03 39.40
N THR A 5 28.36 3.57 38.19
CA THR A 5 27.36 4.50 37.67
C THR A 5 26.12 3.71 37.30
N GLU A 6 25.14 3.68 38.21
CA GLU A 6 23.81 3.12 37.99
C GLU A 6 23.12 3.85 36.83
N VAL A 7 23.07 3.23 35.65
CA VAL A 7 22.28 3.74 34.52
C VAL A 7 20.81 3.41 34.78
N LYS A 8 20.13 4.34 35.44
CA LYS A 8 18.68 4.29 35.65
C LYS A 8 17.96 4.22 34.30
N PRO A 9 17.05 3.25 34.06
CA PRO A 9 16.32 3.17 32.79
C PRO A 9 15.50 4.44 32.59
N GLN A 10 15.83 5.22 31.55
CA GLN A 10 14.96 6.30 31.11
C GLN A 10 13.67 5.67 30.57
N PRO A 11 12.48 6.16 30.98
CA PRO A 11 11.23 5.70 30.42
C PRO A 11 11.24 6.00 28.92
N ALA A 12 11.11 4.95 28.10
CA ALA A 12 10.94 5.08 26.67
C ALA A 12 9.75 6.02 26.41
N VAL A 13 10.03 7.18 25.82
CA VAL A 13 9.00 8.10 25.38
C VAL A 13 8.28 7.40 24.23
N PHE A 14 7.14 6.77 24.51
CA PHE A 14 6.22 6.31 23.48
C PHE A 14 5.64 7.56 22.82
N THR A 15 6.27 8.02 21.74
CA THR A 15 5.60 8.88 20.78
C THR A 15 4.38 8.11 20.28
N PRO A 16 3.15 8.62 20.47
CA PRO A 16 2.00 8.02 19.83
C PRO A 16 2.31 8.02 18.34
N ALA A 17 2.20 6.86 17.69
CA ALA A 17 2.20 6.81 16.24
C ALA A 17 1.12 7.82 15.80
N LEU A 18 1.56 8.91 15.16
CA LEU A 18 0.68 9.86 14.49
C LEU A 18 -0.32 9.01 13.71
N PHE A 19 -1.61 9.17 13.99
CA PHE A 19 -2.70 8.47 13.32
C PHE A 19 -2.58 8.71 11.81
N TRP A 20 -1.82 7.87 11.13
CA TRP A 20 -1.58 7.96 9.71
C TRP A 20 -2.62 7.11 9.02
N GLU A 21 -3.68 7.74 8.54
CA GLU A 21 -4.69 7.06 7.75
C GLU A 21 -4.11 6.71 6.36
N PRO A 22 -4.16 5.44 5.94
CA PRO A 22 -3.77 5.06 4.59
C PRO A 22 -4.61 5.80 3.55
N ARG A 23 -3.95 6.38 2.55
CA ARG A 23 -4.64 7.00 1.42
C ARG A 23 -5.25 5.94 0.51
N LYS A 24 -6.41 6.26 -0.07
CA LYS A 24 -7.08 5.37 -1.03
C LYS A 24 -6.73 5.78 -2.47
N PRO A 25 -6.17 4.88 -3.28
CA PRO A 25 -6.06 5.05 -4.72
C PRO A 25 -7.42 5.28 -5.40
N ARG A 26 -7.38 5.84 -6.61
CA ARG A 26 -8.54 5.95 -7.48
C ARG A 26 -8.96 4.57 -8.00
N ILE A 27 -10.27 4.34 -8.18
CA ILE A 27 -10.81 3.13 -8.82
C ILE A 27 -10.61 3.20 -10.35
N PHE A 28 -10.19 2.11 -10.96
CA PHE A 28 -10.09 1.96 -12.42
C PHE A 28 -11.18 1.05 -12.97
N GLN A 29 -12.04 1.62 -13.81
CA GLN A 29 -13.18 0.90 -14.39
C GLN A 29 -12.88 0.22 -15.74
N GLY A 30 -11.77 0.58 -16.40
CA GLY A 30 -11.43 0.05 -17.73
C GLY A 30 -12.30 0.59 -18.88
N GLU A 31 -12.86 1.80 -18.74
CA GLU A 31 -13.64 2.43 -19.81
C GLU A 31 -12.76 2.90 -20.99
N PRO A 32 -13.32 3.00 -22.22
CA PRO A 32 -12.63 3.57 -23.37
C PRO A 32 -12.07 4.97 -23.08
N GLY A 33 -10.84 5.23 -23.52
CA GLY A 33 -10.18 6.53 -23.34
C GLY A 33 -9.56 6.75 -21.96
N LYS A 34 -9.74 5.84 -20.99
CA LYS A 34 -8.96 5.85 -19.75
C LYS A 34 -7.58 5.27 -19.99
N ASN A 35 -6.55 5.89 -19.41
CA ASN A 35 -5.17 5.45 -19.56
C ASN A 35 -4.78 4.52 -18.38
N PRO A 36 -4.58 3.22 -18.60
CA PRO A 36 -4.23 2.28 -17.54
C PRO A 36 -2.86 2.56 -16.92
N THR A 37 -1.88 2.99 -17.72
CA THR A 37 -0.53 3.34 -17.23
C THR A 37 -0.58 4.53 -16.27
N LYS A 38 -1.39 5.55 -16.59
CA LYS A 38 -1.56 6.72 -15.71
C LYS A 38 -2.18 6.32 -14.37
N TRP A 39 -3.19 5.43 -14.40
CA TRP A 39 -3.80 4.91 -13.19
C TRP A 39 -2.79 4.09 -12.36
N LEU A 40 -2.02 3.21 -12.99
CA LEU A 40 -1.02 2.39 -12.31
C LEU A 40 0.06 3.25 -11.62
N GLN A 41 0.52 4.32 -12.27
CA GLN A 41 1.46 5.27 -11.66
C GLN A 41 0.88 5.97 -10.43
N GLU A 42 -0.41 6.33 -10.46
CA GLU A 42 -1.11 6.91 -9.31
C GLU A 42 -1.24 5.90 -8.18
N TYR A 43 -1.63 4.67 -8.50
CA TYR A 43 -1.72 3.56 -7.56
C TYR A 43 -0.39 3.32 -6.84
N LEU A 44 0.70 3.14 -7.58
CA LEU A 44 2.03 2.90 -7.01
C LEU A 44 2.53 4.06 -6.14
N ARG A 45 2.21 5.31 -6.52
CA ARG A 45 2.53 6.48 -5.70
C ARG A 45 1.80 6.44 -4.36
N VAL A 46 0.53 6.05 -4.34
CA VAL A 46 -0.26 5.92 -3.11
C VAL A 46 0.23 4.73 -2.27
N SER A 47 0.52 3.58 -2.89
CA SER A 47 1.08 2.42 -2.18
C SER A 47 2.40 2.76 -1.49
N LYS A 48 3.31 3.47 -2.18
CA LYS A 48 4.56 3.96 -1.59
C LYS A 48 4.32 4.92 -0.42
N PHE A 49 3.34 5.82 -0.54
CA PHE A 49 2.97 6.73 0.56
C PHE A 49 2.39 5.98 1.76
N ASN A 50 1.65 4.90 1.51
CA ASN A 50 1.09 4.03 2.54
C ASN A 50 2.10 3.03 3.11
N GLN A 51 3.36 3.06 2.68
CA GLN A 51 4.38 2.08 3.05
C GLN A 51 3.93 0.63 2.77
N CYS A 52 3.14 0.44 1.71
CA CYS A 52 2.72 -0.87 1.25
C CYS A 52 3.83 -1.44 0.37
N ASP A 53 4.50 -2.50 0.85
CA ASP A 53 5.53 -3.23 0.10
C ASP A 53 4.99 -3.79 -1.23
N ASP A 54 5.88 -4.22 -2.12
CA ASP A 54 5.52 -4.61 -3.49
C ASP A 54 4.51 -5.76 -3.56
N THR A 55 4.69 -6.80 -2.72
CA THR A 55 3.79 -7.95 -2.67
C THR A 55 2.37 -7.58 -2.21
N PRO A 56 2.16 -6.91 -1.05
CA PRO A 56 0.83 -6.47 -0.66
C PRO A 56 0.27 -5.39 -1.59
N ALA A 57 1.11 -4.56 -2.21
CA ALA A 57 0.66 -3.60 -3.22
C ALA A 57 0.13 -4.32 -4.47
N LEU A 58 0.72 -5.43 -4.89
CA LEU A 58 0.18 -6.19 -6.02
C LEU A 58 -1.18 -6.81 -5.67
N ALA A 59 -1.29 -7.47 -4.52
CA ALA A 59 -2.54 -8.07 -4.06
C ALA A 59 -3.66 -7.03 -3.89
N ASN A 60 -3.32 -5.85 -3.37
CA ASN A 60 -4.29 -4.79 -3.14
C ASN A 60 -4.80 -4.12 -4.43
N ALA A 61 -4.07 -4.21 -5.54
CA ALA A 61 -4.43 -3.54 -6.79
C ALA A 61 -5.82 -3.98 -7.27
N TYR A 62 -6.17 -5.25 -7.04
CA TYR A 62 -7.47 -5.83 -7.35
C TYR A 62 -8.64 -5.05 -6.73
N PHE A 63 -8.52 -4.60 -5.47
CA PHE A 63 -9.59 -3.86 -4.78
C PHE A 63 -9.83 -2.46 -5.34
N PHE A 64 -8.95 -1.97 -6.21
CA PHE A 64 -9.09 -0.69 -6.91
C PHE A 64 -9.42 -0.88 -8.39
N LEU A 65 -9.77 -2.09 -8.81
CA LEU A 65 -10.38 -2.37 -10.10
C LEU A 65 -11.90 -2.46 -9.94
N ASP A 66 -12.62 -1.97 -10.94
CA ASP A 66 -14.07 -2.13 -11.03
C ASP A 66 -14.47 -2.29 -12.51
N GLY A 67 -15.75 -2.55 -12.78
CA GLY A 67 -16.32 -2.62 -14.12
C GLY A 67 -15.57 -3.59 -15.05
N THR A 68 -15.22 -3.11 -16.24
CA THR A 68 -14.53 -3.90 -17.27
C THR A 68 -13.15 -4.35 -16.82
N ALA A 69 -12.41 -3.50 -16.10
CA ALA A 69 -11.08 -3.84 -15.63
C ALA A 69 -11.10 -4.99 -14.63
N LYS A 70 -12.03 -4.95 -13.66
CA LYS A 70 -12.18 -6.04 -12.69
C LYS A 70 -12.62 -7.33 -13.35
N LYS A 71 -13.61 -7.27 -14.26
CA LYS A 71 -14.08 -8.44 -15.00
C LYS A 71 -12.97 -9.06 -15.85
N TRP A 72 -12.10 -8.24 -16.47
CA TRP A 72 -10.95 -8.75 -17.19
C TRP A 72 -9.98 -9.47 -16.25
N PHE A 73 -9.68 -8.89 -15.08
CA PHE A 73 -8.81 -9.53 -14.10
C PHE A 73 -9.38 -10.89 -13.66
N ASP A 74 -10.65 -10.93 -13.26
CA ASP A 74 -11.32 -12.16 -12.82
C ASP A 74 -11.25 -13.28 -13.89
N ASN A 75 -11.32 -12.92 -15.17
CA ASN A 75 -11.22 -13.87 -16.29
C ASN A 75 -9.78 -14.35 -16.60
N ASN A 76 -8.76 -13.67 -16.09
CA ASN A 76 -7.35 -13.93 -16.40
C ASN A 76 -6.52 -14.20 -15.14
N GLU A 77 -7.16 -14.35 -13.97
CA GLU A 77 -6.47 -14.46 -12.67
C GLU A 77 -5.49 -15.64 -12.64
N ASP A 78 -5.88 -16.79 -13.20
CA ASP A 78 -5.03 -17.98 -13.30
C ASP A 78 -3.74 -17.73 -14.11
N LEU A 79 -3.79 -16.84 -15.11
CA LEU A 79 -2.64 -16.49 -15.94
C LEU A 79 -1.69 -15.51 -15.23
N LEU A 80 -2.20 -14.77 -14.24
CA LEU A 80 -1.49 -13.70 -13.55
C LEU A 80 -0.86 -14.16 -12.23
N THR A 81 -1.31 -15.29 -11.70
CA THR A 81 -0.91 -15.82 -10.38
C THR A 81 -0.16 -17.16 -10.45
N SER A 82 0.09 -17.67 -11.67
CA SER A 82 0.83 -18.92 -11.91
C SER A 82 2.34 -18.76 -11.89
#